data_AF-A0A7Y7N691-F1
#
_entry.id   AF-A0A7Y7N691-F1
#
_cell.length_a   1.000
_cell.length_b   1.000
_cell.length_c   1.000
_cell.angle_alpha   90.00
_cell.angle_beta   90.00
_cell.angle_gamma   90.00
#
_symmetry.space_group_name_H-M   'P 1'
#
loop_
_entity.id
_entity.type
_entity.pdbx_description
1 polymer ?
#
loop_
_entity_poly.entity_id
_entity_poly.type
_entity_poly.pdbx_seq_one_letter_code
_entity_poly.pdbx_strand_id
1 'polypeptide(L)'
;MMTKDPFQPDDIVKSCCKLESGLNLSIQGIRACTRGALMPPLFCSAEDVVQGVVTKDFIVAKRKEYIRMLNDDQSEMDCKQCLMVEQKRYGDISFSRLGHVDLQHYSICNLRCSYCAYTRDNMHYPAQYDALAVLNVFSADEVEWNAHVDFAGGEPTLLENLEGYLEFFRNRRIRVLMFTNGVEFHQAIYDGLADGSIYIAATSVDAGTPSTYRALRGRDSYLQVLENLSRYAVAGSKGKGMLAAKYIFCESNYGDDDIAGFAYAMLALRPQQVWLTFDFAPMFLRQADRDCAPQIEAYAKLYLLLRKHGLEPFHYYKEAIATVSQEGKKIMDRLLSAIDRHGTTVPLGNPDLVLRDFRSGDQPEQGEPERFTCDPLSLTTHDGKLTPWSLEGKRVLLVPACPATQKLLSDREIQRADWIGFIDRNPIQQGKTLDGRTIYGYEDIPAVAADVILVVPPEKHRSEILKAISRNMGAGTQLAELA
;
A
#
# COMPACT_ATOMS: atom_id res chain seq x y z
N MET A 1 12.35 28.24 23.48
CA MET A 1 12.99 29.11 22.47
C MET A 1 13.05 28.32 21.17
N MET A 2 12.25 28.66 20.15
CA MET A 2 12.39 28.06 18.83
C MET A 2 13.74 28.52 18.26
N THR A 3 14.74 27.63 18.26
CA THR A 3 15.98 27.84 17.52
C THR A 3 15.62 28.07 16.06
N LYS A 4 16.09 29.21 15.49
CA LYS A 4 15.94 29.48 14.06
C LYS A 4 16.35 28.24 13.28
N ASP A 5 15.53 27.91 12.28
CA ASP A 5 15.79 26.80 11.37
C ASP A 5 17.15 27.01 10.71
N PRO A 6 18.10 26.06 10.81
CA PRO A 6 19.45 26.26 10.29
C PRO A 6 19.49 26.22 8.76
N PHE A 7 18.46 25.66 8.12
CA PHE A 7 18.40 25.48 6.67
C PHE A 7 17.74 26.68 5.97
N GLN A 8 18.34 27.11 4.86
CA GLN A 8 17.77 28.03 3.89
C GLN A 8 16.96 27.27 2.83
N PRO A 9 15.99 27.91 2.14
CA PRO A 9 15.15 27.24 1.14
C PRO A 9 15.91 26.52 0.02
N ASP A 10 17.08 27.02 -0.37
CA ASP A 10 17.90 26.46 -1.45
C ASP A 10 18.86 25.36 -0.98
N ASP A 11 18.96 25.10 0.32
CA ASP A 11 19.81 24.04 0.85
C ASP A 11 19.29 22.67 0.42
N ILE A 12 20.21 21.78 0.03
CA ILE A 12 19.89 20.38 -0.24
C ILE A 12 20.02 19.60 1.07
N VAL A 13 18.92 18.98 1.49
CA VAL A 13 18.86 18.19 2.73
C VAL A 13 18.40 16.77 2.46
N LYS A 14 18.83 15.84 3.32
CA LYS A 14 18.24 14.51 3.45
C LYS A 14 16.84 14.63 4.04
N SER A 15 15.87 13.96 3.44
CA SER A 15 14.48 13.94 3.92
C SER A 15 13.78 12.66 3.50
N CYS A 16 12.54 12.47 3.95
CA CYS A 16 11.64 11.42 3.52
C CYS A 16 10.20 11.88 3.71
N CYS A 17 9.30 11.57 2.76
CA CYS A 17 7.88 11.94 2.83
C CYS A 17 7.21 11.61 4.19
N LYS A 18 7.63 10.54 4.86
CA LYS A 18 7.10 10.16 6.19
C LYS A 18 7.52 11.11 7.30
N LEU A 19 8.71 11.67 7.23
CA LEU A 19 9.17 12.69 8.19
C LEU A 19 8.53 14.06 7.93
N GLU A 20 8.11 14.30 6.69
CA GLU A 20 7.57 15.59 6.25
C GLU A 20 6.09 15.74 6.59
N SER A 21 5.30 14.69 6.36
CA SER A 21 3.84 14.74 6.50
C SER A 21 3.24 13.51 7.19
N GLY A 22 4.05 12.52 7.54
CA GLY A 22 3.60 11.30 8.21
C GLY A 22 3.19 11.50 9.66
N LEU A 23 2.37 10.58 10.17
CA LEU A 23 1.97 10.50 11.57
C LEU A 23 1.68 9.05 11.98
N ASN A 24 2.47 8.51 12.90
CA ASN A 24 2.22 7.23 13.53
C ASN A 24 1.65 7.46 14.94
N LEU A 25 0.43 6.99 15.13
CA LEU A 25 -0.32 7.05 16.39
C LEU A 25 -0.26 5.67 17.02
N SER A 26 0.72 5.43 17.90
CA SER A 26 0.97 4.15 18.56
C SER A 26 0.52 4.13 20.02
N ILE A 27 0.46 2.95 20.63
CA ILE A 27 0.23 2.78 22.08
C ILE A 27 1.28 3.52 22.95
N GLN A 28 2.47 3.79 22.42
CA GLN A 28 3.52 4.50 23.17
C GLN A 28 3.41 6.03 23.06
N GLY A 29 2.62 6.53 22.12
CA GLY A 29 2.55 7.95 21.76
C GLY A 29 2.68 8.17 20.26
N ILE A 30 3.12 9.37 19.89
CA ILE A 30 3.14 9.84 18.50
C ILE A 30 4.57 9.82 17.98
N ARG A 31 4.77 9.41 16.73
CA ARG A 31 6.01 9.64 15.95
C ARG A 31 5.70 9.93 14.49
N ALA A 32 6.73 10.16 13.68
CA ALA A 32 6.52 10.47 12.25
C ALA A 32 6.09 9.25 11.42
N CYS A 33 6.55 8.04 11.76
CA CYS A 33 6.44 6.87 10.91
C CYS A 33 6.65 5.57 11.71
N THR A 34 6.20 4.43 11.19
CA THR A 34 6.79 3.12 11.50
C THR A 34 6.79 2.25 10.25
N ARG A 35 7.98 1.87 9.74
CA ARG A 35 8.10 1.08 8.51
C ARG A 35 9.07 -0.07 8.70
N GLY A 36 8.55 -1.29 8.61
CA GLY A 36 9.31 -2.49 8.95
C GLY A 36 9.87 -2.37 10.36
N ALA A 37 11.15 -2.70 10.53
CA ALA A 37 11.86 -2.62 11.81
C ALA A 37 12.38 -1.21 12.16
N LEU A 38 12.16 -0.21 11.31
CA LEU A 38 12.72 1.13 11.48
C LEU A 38 11.69 2.08 12.08
N MET A 39 12.06 2.72 13.19
CA MET A 39 11.20 3.63 13.93
C MET A 39 11.94 4.94 14.25
N PRO A 40 11.53 6.09 13.69
CA PRO A 40 12.01 7.37 14.18
C PRO A 40 11.67 7.53 15.68
N PRO A 41 12.34 8.42 16.42
CA PRO A 41 12.02 8.68 17.82
C PRO A 41 10.54 9.09 18.03
N LEU A 42 10.09 9.12 19.28
CA LEU A 42 8.77 9.66 19.62
C LEU A 42 8.78 11.19 19.51
N PHE A 43 7.73 11.75 18.90
CA PHE A 43 7.38 13.15 19.05
C PHE A 43 7.04 13.45 20.51
N CYS A 44 6.20 12.60 21.10
CA CYS A 44 5.78 12.66 22.49
C CYS A 44 5.22 11.30 22.95
N SER A 45 5.12 11.11 24.26
CA SER A 45 4.52 9.92 24.88
C SER A 45 2.99 9.97 24.82
N ALA A 46 2.32 8.83 25.04
CA ALA A 46 0.86 8.80 25.18
C ALA A 46 0.33 9.71 26.30
N GLU A 47 1.09 9.84 27.40
CA GLU A 47 0.74 10.73 28.52
C GLU A 47 0.73 12.20 28.09
N ASP A 48 1.74 12.64 27.33
CA ASP A 48 1.81 14.00 26.79
C ASP A 48 0.60 14.32 25.88
N VAL A 49 0.11 13.32 25.13
CA VAL A 49 -1.10 13.48 24.30
C VAL A 49 -2.32 13.74 25.18
N VAL A 50 -2.50 12.96 26.25
CA VAL A 50 -3.62 13.11 27.20
C VAL A 50 -3.56 14.47 27.92
N GLN A 51 -2.35 14.97 28.20
CA GLN A 51 -2.15 16.30 28.79
C GLN A 51 -2.39 17.46 27.82
N GLY A 52 -2.73 17.18 26.55
CA GLY A 52 -3.09 18.20 25.56
C GLY A 52 -1.89 18.95 24.95
N VAL A 53 -0.69 18.36 25.00
CA VAL A 53 0.54 18.97 24.45
C VAL A 53 0.51 19.05 22.92
N VAL A 54 -0.27 18.17 22.27
CA VAL A 54 -0.24 17.97 20.82
C VAL A 54 -1.09 19.02 20.11
N THR A 55 -0.41 19.91 19.41
CA THR A 55 -1.01 20.87 18.47
C THR A 55 -0.39 20.70 17.08
N LYS A 56 -0.96 21.34 16.06
CA LYS A 56 -0.36 21.36 14.71
C LYS A 56 1.06 21.95 14.74
N ASP A 57 1.27 23.06 15.43
CA ASP A 57 2.58 23.70 15.55
C ASP A 57 3.60 22.82 16.25
N PHE A 58 3.16 22.05 17.26
CA PHE A 58 3.99 21.04 17.90
C PHE A 58 4.46 19.96 16.89
N ILE A 59 3.54 19.42 16.09
CA ILE A 59 3.87 18.42 15.07
C ILE A 59 4.84 19.00 14.03
N VAL A 60 4.59 20.22 13.54
CA VAL A 60 5.49 20.92 12.59
C VAL A 60 6.89 21.10 13.19
N ALA A 61 6.98 21.53 14.44
CA ALA A 61 8.25 21.72 15.12
C ALA A 61 9.03 20.39 15.26
N LYS A 62 8.34 19.29 15.58
CA LYS A 62 8.95 17.96 15.68
C LYS A 62 9.43 17.41 14.34
N ARG A 63 8.69 17.66 13.26
CA ARG A 63 9.12 17.29 11.91
C ARG A 63 10.40 18.02 11.50
N LYS A 64 10.48 19.34 11.74
CA LYS A 64 11.69 20.13 11.52
C LYS A 64 12.87 19.66 12.38
N GLU A 65 12.62 19.32 13.65
CA GLU A 65 13.61 18.69 14.53
C GLU A 65 14.18 17.42 13.91
N TYR A 66 13.34 16.54 13.36
CA TYR A 66 13.80 15.29 12.77
C TYR A 66 14.55 15.47 11.46
N ILE A 67 14.20 16.47 10.64
CA ILE A 67 15.02 16.83 9.47
C ILE A 67 16.40 17.32 9.91
N ARG A 68 16.49 18.12 10.98
CA ARG A 68 17.79 18.51 11.55
C ARG A 68 18.57 17.30 12.03
N MET A 69 17.94 16.39 12.78
CA MET A 69 18.59 15.16 13.25
C MET A 69 19.09 14.32 12.06
N LEU A 70 18.26 14.06 11.05
CA LEU A 70 18.64 13.24 9.90
C LEU A 70 19.86 13.79 9.14
N ASN A 71 20.05 15.12 9.16
CA ASN A 71 21.15 15.82 8.51
C ASN A 71 22.31 16.16 9.45
N ASP A 72 22.21 15.84 10.73
CA ASP A 72 23.28 15.96 11.71
C ASP A 72 23.96 14.60 11.89
N ASP A 73 25.26 14.53 11.68
CA ASP A 73 26.02 13.29 11.79
C ASP A 73 26.05 12.73 13.23
N GLN A 74 25.85 13.56 14.25
CA GLN A 74 25.92 13.15 15.67
C GLN A 74 24.61 12.56 16.21
N SER A 75 23.48 12.80 15.57
CA SER A 75 22.20 12.29 16.05
C SER A 75 22.03 10.78 15.80
N GLU A 76 21.31 10.08 16.66
CA GLU A 76 20.98 8.67 16.46
C GLU A 76 19.51 8.53 16.05
N MET A 77 19.26 7.96 14.87
CA MET A 77 17.90 7.59 14.43
C MET A 77 17.94 6.52 13.34
N ASP A 78 17.00 5.58 13.40
CA ASP A 78 16.85 4.48 12.43
C ASP A 78 16.70 4.98 10.97
N CYS A 79 16.14 6.18 10.80
CA CYS A 79 15.93 6.77 9.47
C CYS A 79 17.22 6.95 8.68
N LYS A 80 18.38 7.11 9.34
CA LYS A 80 19.68 7.23 8.66
C LYS A 80 20.05 5.98 7.85
N GLN A 81 19.47 4.83 8.18
CA GLN A 81 19.69 3.55 7.49
C GLN A 81 18.54 3.18 6.54
N CYS A 82 17.51 4.03 6.45
CA CYS A 82 16.33 3.73 5.64
C CYS A 82 16.56 4.08 4.17
N LEU A 83 16.19 3.15 3.28
CA LEU A 83 16.27 3.33 1.83
C LEU A 83 15.25 4.33 1.26
N MET A 84 14.31 4.81 2.09
CA MET A 84 13.33 5.85 1.73
C MET A 84 13.89 7.27 1.85
N VAL A 85 15.10 7.43 2.39
CA VAL A 85 15.73 8.75 2.51
C VAL A 85 16.22 9.20 1.14
N GLU A 86 15.80 10.40 0.76
CA GLU A 86 16.18 11.08 -0.49
C GLU A 86 16.81 12.44 -0.18
N GLN A 87 17.40 13.07 -1.19
CA GLN A 87 17.88 14.45 -1.12
C GLN A 87 16.98 15.37 -1.93
N LYS A 88 16.58 16.50 -1.36
CA LYS A 88 15.81 17.56 -2.04
C LYS A 88 16.05 18.93 -1.44
N ARG A 89 15.58 19.98 -2.12
CA ARG A 89 15.65 21.36 -1.61
C ARG A 89 14.76 21.50 -0.39
N TYR A 90 15.27 22.18 0.63
CA TYR A 90 14.54 22.38 1.88
C TYR A 90 13.24 23.17 1.67
N GLY A 91 13.24 24.14 0.76
CA GLY A 91 12.07 24.95 0.41
C GLY A 91 10.93 24.17 -0.26
N ASP A 92 11.20 22.95 -0.77
CA ASP A 92 10.20 22.10 -1.41
C ASP A 92 9.47 21.20 -0.39
N ILE A 93 9.85 21.26 0.90
CA ILE A 93 9.28 20.43 1.97
C ILE A 93 8.09 21.13 2.64
N SER A 94 6.97 20.42 2.74
CA SER A 94 5.76 20.90 3.42
C SER A 94 5.52 20.17 4.75
N PHE A 95 5.86 20.82 5.86
CA PHE A 95 5.72 20.25 7.21
C PHE A 95 4.32 20.34 7.81
N SER A 96 3.42 21.14 7.23
CA SER A 96 2.11 21.48 7.81
C SER A 96 0.97 20.56 7.38
N ARG A 97 1.25 19.58 6.51
CA ARG A 97 0.24 18.70 5.91
C ARG A 97 0.17 17.32 6.55
N LEU A 98 -0.96 16.66 6.39
CA LEU A 98 -1.17 15.27 6.77
C LEU A 98 -1.07 14.35 5.54
N GLY A 99 -0.05 13.49 5.52
CA GLY A 99 0.21 12.53 4.46
C GLY A 99 -0.18 11.11 4.84
N HIS A 100 0.80 10.28 5.21
CA HIS A 100 0.56 8.89 5.62
C HIS A 100 0.34 8.78 7.13
N VAL A 101 -0.75 8.13 7.52
CA VAL A 101 -1.07 7.82 8.92
C VAL A 101 -0.88 6.34 9.19
N ASP A 102 -0.16 6.00 10.25
CA ASP A 102 -0.19 4.66 10.83
C ASP A 102 -1.04 4.72 12.12
N LEU A 103 -2.24 4.15 12.11
CA LEU A 103 -3.18 4.24 13.24
C LEU A 103 -3.16 2.93 14.05
N GLN A 104 -2.48 2.96 15.21
CA GLN A 104 -2.20 1.81 16.08
C GLN A 104 -2.16 2.19 17.58
N HIS A 105 -3.03 3.13 17.99
CA HIS A 105 -3.07 3.71 19.35
C HIS A 105 -3.70 2.77 20.40
N TYR A 106 -3.92 1.51 20.03
CA TYR A 106 -4.53 0.42 20.80
C TYR A 106 -3.96 -0.91 20.29
N SER A 107 -4.09 -1.97 21.10
CA SER A 107 -3.63 -3.32 20.76
C SER A 107 -4.52 -4.44 21.31
N ILE A 108 -5.74 -4.12 21.79
CA ILE A 108 -6.77 -5.12 22.10
C ILE A 108 -7.11 -5.93 20.85
N CYS A 109 -7.07 -7.26 20.99
CA CYS A 109 -7.37 -8.20 19.92
C CYS A 109 -8.07 -9.44 20.51
N ASN A 110 -8.98 -10.02 19.73
CA ASN A 110 -9.71 -11.26 20.07
C ASN A 110 -8.98 -12.55 19.60
N LEU A 111 -7.70 -12.42 19.21
CA LEU A 111 -6.77 -13.52 18.87
C LEU A 111 -5.47 -13.43 19.69
N ARG A 112 -4.68 -14.51 19.69
CA ARG A 112 -3.39 -14.63 20.40
C ARG A 112 -2.34 -15.27 19.51
N CYS A 113 -2.02 -14.59 18.41
CA CYS A 113 -1.16 -15.14 17.38
C CYS A 113 0.26 -15.32 17.91
N SER A 114 0.86 -16.49 17.70
CA SER A 114 2.17 -16.82 18.28
C SER A 114 3.32 -15.94 17.77
N TYR A 115 3.21 -15.40 16.55
CA TYR A 115 4.16 -14.48 15.96
C TYR A 115 3.92 -13.00 16.32
N CYS A 116 2.77 -12.66 16.94
CA CYS A 116 2.41 -11.27 17.21
C CYS A 116 3.25 -10.70 18.36
N ALA A 117 3.89 -9.55 18.12
CA ALA A 117 4.66 -8.84 19.14
C ALA A 117 3.79 -8.47 20.36
N TYR A 118 2.56 -8.00 20.15
CA TYR A 118 1.64 -7.67 21.25
C TYR A 118 1.29 -8.88 22.14
N THR A 119 1.15 -10.07 21.55
CA THR A 119 0.90 -11.29 22.33
C THR A 119 2.15 -11.75 23.06
N ARG A 120 3.31 -11.77 22.40
CA ARG A 120 4.59 -12.19 23.01
C ARG A 120 4.98 -11.30 24.20
N ASP A 121 4.74 -10.01 24.09
CA ASP A 121 5.14 -9.02 25.08
C ASP A 121 3.99 -8.67 26.05
N ASN A 122 2.86 -9.38 25.96
CA ASN A 122 1.65 -9.15 26.75
C ASN A 122 1.14 -7.69 26.73
N MET A 123 1.23 -7.05 25.56
CA MET A 123 0.84 -5.66 25.31
C MET A 123 -0.53 -5.59 24.64
N HIS A 124 -1.60 -5.90 25.37
CA HIS A 124 -2.99 -5.80 24.89
C HIS A 124 -3.72 -4.65 25.57
N TYR A 125 -3.57 -3.45 25.02
CA TYR A 125 -4.04 -2.21 25.63
C TYR A 125 -5.25 -1.64 24.89
N PRO A 126 -6.22 -1.03 25.60
CA PRO A 126 -7.27 -0.24 24.95
C PRO A 126 -6.67 0.99 24.26
N ALA A 127 -7.50 1.79 23.62
CA ALA A 127 -7.08 3.10 23.11
C ALA A 127 -6.38 3.90 24.22
N GLN A 128 -5.15 4.34 23.96
CA GLN A 128 -4.30 5.02 24.97
C GLN A 128 -4.57 6.52 25.06
N TYR A 129 -5.15 7.11 24.03
CA TYR A 129 -5.52 8.53 23.93
C TYR A 129 -6.54 8.70 22.80
N ASP A 130 -7.17 9.87 22.72
CA ASP A 130 -8.07 10.21 21.61
C ASP A 130 -7.26 10.53 20.34
N ALA A 131 -7.02 9.50 19.52
CA ALA A 131 -6.34 9.67 18.25
C ALA A 131 -7.16 10.47 17.22
N LEU A 132 -8.49 10.56 17.34
CA LEU A 132 -9.29 11.44 16.47
C LEU A 132 -9.03 12.91 16.80
N ALA A 133 -8.91 13.26 18.09
CA ALA A 133 -8.55 14.62 18.49
C ALA A 133 -7.19 15.04 17.91
N VAL A 134 -6.21 14.15 17.94
CA VAL A 134 -4.89 14.38 17.30
C VAL A 134 -5.02 14.57 15.79
N LEU A 135 -5.80 13.75 15.11
CA LEU A 135 -5.99 13.88 13.65
C LEU A 135 -6.76 15.16 13.27
N ASN A 136 -7.67 15.61 14.13
CA ASN A 136 -8.48 16.82 13.92
C ASN A 136 -7.70 18.13 14.02
N VAL A 137 -6.42 18.11 14.43
CA VAL A 137 -5.55 19.30 14.33
C VAL A 137 -5.25 19.67 12.86
N PHE A 138 -5.56 18.79 11.91
CA PHE A 138 -5.48 19.02 10.48
C PHE A 138 -6.88 19.19 9.87
N SER A 139 -7.07 20.30 9.15
CA SER A 139 -8.23 20.57 8.32
C SER A 139 -8.21 19.73 7.03
N ALA A 140 -9.31 19.74 6.27
CA ALA A 140 -9.42 18.92 5.05
C ALA A 140 -8.50 19.41 3.92
N ASP A 141 -8.25 20.71 3.81
CA ASP A 141 -7.34 21.31 2.82
C ASP A 141 -5.86 21.10 3.16
N GLU A 142 -5.55 20.71 4.40
CA GLU A 142 -4.20 20.38 4.87
C GLU A 142 -3.83 18.91 4.67
N VAL A 143 -4.69 18.12 4.03
CA VAL A 143 -4.41 16.71 3.70
C VAL A 143 -3.72 16.62 2.35
N GLU A 144 -2.67 15.81 2.24
CA GLU A 144 -2.01 15.56 0.95
C GLU A 144 -2.94 14.79 0.00
N TRP A 145 -2.84 15.07 -1.30
CA TRP A 145 -3.71 14.42 -2.29
C TRP A 145 -3.57 12.88 -2.25
N ASN A 146 -2.36 12.37 -2.01
CA ASN A 146 -2.03 10.94 -1.94
C ASN A 146 -2.10 10.35 -0.53
N ALA A 147 -2.62 11.11 0.45
CA ALA A 147 -2.77 10.67 1.83
C ALA A 147 -3.49 9.31 1.94
N HIS A 148 -3.01 8.51 2.88
CA HIS A 148 -3.59 7.21 3.20
C HIS A 148 -3.36 6.88 4.68
N VAL A 149 -4.16 5.97 5.20
CA VAL A 149 -4.01 5.44 6.56
C VAL A 149 -3.83 3.92 6.50
N ASP A 150 -2.82 3.43 7.22
CA ASP A 150 -2.67 2.04 7.58
C ASP A 150 -3.39 1.87 8.94
N PHE A 151 -4.65 1.43 8.88
CA PHE A 151 -5.48 1.26 10.07
C PHE A 151 -5.27 -0.15 10.62
N ALA A 152 -4.50 -0.23 11.71
CA ALA A 152 -4.09 -1.48 12.34
C ALA A 152 -4.08 -1.30 13.87
N GLY A 153 -3.11 -1.93 14.55
CA GLY A 153 -3.02 -2.00 16.01
C GLY A 153 -3.41 -3.41 16.45
N GLY A 154 -4.45 -3.50 17.27
CA GLY A 154 -5.08 -4.77 17.62
C GLY A 154 -6.04 -5.26 16.54
N GLU A 155 -7.32 -5.37 16.89
CA GLU A 155 -8.38 -5.65 15.93
C GLU A 155 -9.31 -4.43 15.78
N PRO A 156 -9.36 -3.76 14.62
CA PRO A 156 -10.18 -2.56 14.42
C PRO A 156 -11.67 -2.77 14.68
N THR A 157 -12.20 -3.97 14.42
CA THR A 157 -13.62 -4.27 14.68
C THR A 157 -14.00 -4.27 16.16
N LEU A 158 -13.02 -4.26 17.07
CA LEU A 158 -13.22 -4.12 18.51
C LEU A 158 -13.14 -2.67 19.01
N LEU A 159 -12.84 -1.70 18.13
CA LEU A 159 -12.86 -0.29 18.50
C LEU A 159 -14.29 0.24 18.53
N GLU A 160 -14.70 0.79 19.67
CA GLU A 160 -16.03 1.39 19.86
C GLU A 160 -16.32 2.53 18.86
N ASN A 161 -15.30 3.23 18.39
CA ASN A 161 -15.40 4.40 17.50
C ASN A 161 -14.86 4.15 16.08
N LEU A 162 -14.81 2.89 15.62
CA LEU A 162 -14.35 2.55 14.26
C LEU A 162 -15.02 3.40 13.17
N GLU A 163 -16.34 3.54 13.21
CA GLU A 163 -17.09 4.31 12.21
C GLU A 163 -16.72 5.80 12.21
N GLY A 164 -16.41 6.36 13.38
CA GLY A 164 -15.94 7.75 13.50
C GLY A 164 -14.61 7.98 12.79
N TYR A 165 -13.68 7.01 12.85
CA TYR A 165 -12.45 7.05 12.07
C TYR A 165 -12.72 6.94 10.57
N LEU A 166 -13.55 5.98 10.14
CA LEU A 166 -13.87 5.82 8.73
C LEU A 166 -14.52 7.08 8.15
N GLU A 167 -15.40 7.73 8.91
CA GLU A 167 -16.04 8.98 8.52
C GLU A 167 -15.05 10.16 8.47
N PHE A 168 -14.12 10.25 9.44
CA PHE A 168 -13.03 11.22 9.41
C PHE A 168 -12.20 11.09 8.13
N PHE A 169 -11.81 9.87 7.77
CA PHE A 169 -10.99 9.61 6.57
C PHE A 169 -11.78 9.86 5.29
N ARG A 170 -13.05 9.43 5.22
CA ARG A 170 -13.94 9.67 4.07
C ARG A 170 -14.11 11.17 3.79
N ASN A 171 -14.44 11.96 4.81
CA ASN A 171 -14.68 13.40 4.67
C ASN A 171 -13.44 14.19 4.25
N ARG A 172 -12.24 13.67 4.54
CA ARG A 172 -10.97 14.24 4.10
C ARG A 172 -10.39 13.55 2.86
N ARG A 173 -11.15 12.65 2.26
CA ARG A 173 -10.74 11.83 1.11
C ARG A 173 -9.38 11.13 1.34
N ILE A 174 -9.14 10.62 2.55
CA ILE A 174 -7.96 9.83 2.90
C ILE A 174 -8.28 8.37 2.58
N ARG A 175 -7.39 7.69 1.85
CA ARG A 175 -7.57 6.27 1.50
C ARG A 175 -7.30 5.39 2.73
N VAL A 176 -8.16 4.40 3.00
CA VAL A 176 -7.97 3.47 4.12
C VAL A 176 -7.44 2.11 3.65
N LEU A 177 -6.27 1.72 4.16
CA LEU A 177 -5.79 0.34 4.20
C LEU A 177 -6.18 -0.25 5.55
N MET A 178 -7.23 -1.07 5.57
CA MET A 178 -7.76 -1.67 6.78
C MET A 178 -7.07 -3.02 7.04
N PHE A 179 -6.39 -3.18 8.16
CA PHE A 179 -5.90 -4.47 8.62
C PHE A 179 -6.86 -5.05 9.66
N THR A 180 -7.59 -6.11 9.30
CA THR A 180 -8.50 -6.82 10.20
C THR A 180 -8.19 -8.31 10.19
N ASN A 181 -8.35 -8.98 11.32
CA ASN A 181 -8.20 -10.41 11.47
C ASN A 181 -9.38 -11.22 10.90
N GLY A 182 -10.48 -10.55 10.53
CA GLY A 182 -11.63 -11.14 9.86
C GLY A 182 -12.51 -12.06 10.72
N VAL A 183 -12.27 -12.17 12.03
CA VAL A 183 -13.09 -13.02 12.93
C VAL A 183 -14.49 -12.44 13.08
N GLU A 184 -14.57 -11.11 13.29
CA GLU A 184 -15.84 -10.39 13.38
C GLU A 184 -16.12 -9.69 12.06
N PHE A 185 -17.32 -9.92 11.50
CA PHE A 185 -17.78 -9.17 10.35
C PHE A 185 -18.25 -7.79 10.81
N HIS A 186 -17.82 -6.75 10.09
CA HIS A 186 -18.25 -5.39 10.36
C HIS A 186 -18.83 -4.75 9.10
N GLN A 187 -20.07 -4.26 9.21
CA GLN A 187 -20.80 -3.71 8.07
C GLN A 187 -20.09 -2.49 7.47
N ALA A 188 -19.55 -1.59 8.30
CA ALA A 188 -18.79 -0.43 7.81
C ALA A 188 -17.54 -0.79 6.98
N ILE A 189 -16.90 -1.95 7.23
CA ILE A 189 -15.76 -2.41 6.42
C ILE A 189 -16.26 -2.90 5.05
N TYR A 190 -17.36 -3.65 5.04
CA TYR A 190 -18.02 -4.09 3.79
C TYR A 190 -18.44 -2.88 2.94
N ASP A 191 -19.12 -1.91 3.55
CA ASP A 191 -19.60 -0.71 2.85
C ASP A 191 -18.43 0.14 2.35
N GLY A 192 -17.36 0.27 3.15
CA GLY A 192 -16.15 0.96 2.75
C GLY A 192 -15.42 0.31 1.57
N LEU A 193 -15.41 -1.02 1.49
CA LEU A 193 -14.90 -1.73 0.31
C LEU A 193 -15.82 -1.55 -0.90
N ALA A 194 -17.13 -1.54 -0.68
CA ALA A 194 -18.12 -1.41 -1.73
C ALA A 194 -18.15 0.00 -2.34
N ASP A 195 -17.87 1.06 -1.55
CA ASP A 195 -17.85 2.45 -2.00
C ASP A 195 -16.45 2.97 -2.37
N GLY A 196 -15.37 2.26 -1.98
CA GLY A 196 -13.98 2.60 -2.26
C GLY A 196 -13.29 3.48 -1.21
N SER A 197 -13.99 3.86 -0.13
CA SER A 197 -13.40 4.58 1.01
C SER A 197 -12.35 3.75 1.76
N ILE A 198 -12.56 2.43 1.79
CA ILE A 198 -11.53 1.45 2.12
C ILE A 198 -11.02 0.88 0.79
N TYR A 199 -9.82 1.29 0.39
CA TYR A 199 -9.26 0.86 -0.89
C TYR A 199 -8.79 -0.60 -0.83
N ILE A 200 -8.31 -1.03 0.34
CA ILE A 200 -7.95 -2.42 0.64
C ILE A 200 -8.35 -2.77 2.07
N ALA A 201 -8.99 -3.91 2.25
CA ALA A 201 -9.05 -4.61 3.54
C ALA A 201 -8.17 -5.84 3.46
N ALA A 202 -7.17 -5.94 4.33
CA ALA A 202 -6.20 -7.02 4.36
C ALA A 202 -6.43 -7.90 5.58
N THR A 203 -6.60 -9.21 5.36
CA THR A 203 -6.74 -10.20 6.44
C THR A 203 -5.68 -11.27 6.36
N SER A 204 -4.91 -11.37 7.44
CA SER A 204 -3.96 -12.46 7.68
C SER A 204 -4.69 -13.74 8.08
N VAL A 205 -4.76 -14.69 7.16
CA VAL A 205 -5.32 -16.04 7.39
C VAL A 205 -4.21 -16.96 7.89
N ASP A 206 -3.05 -16.91 7.22
CA ASP A 206 -1.78 -17.56 7.60
C ASP A 206 -1.85 -19.08 7.86
N ALA A 207 -2.86 -19.76 7.32
CA ALA A 207 -3.03 -21.21 7.45
C ALA A 207 -3.87 -21.75 6.28
N GLY A 208 -3.56 -22.98 5.86
CA GLY A 208 -4.38 -23.76 4.94
C GLY A 208 -5.29 -24.77 5.65
N THR A 209 -5.08 -25.02 6.94
CA THR A 209 -5.91 -25.95 7.73
C THR A 209 -6.50 -25.30 8.99
N PRO A 210 -7.67 -25.76 9.47
CA PRO A 210 -8.24 -25.30 10.74
C PRO A 210 -7.31 -25.56 11.94
N SER A 211 -6.60 -26.68 11.95
CA SER A 211 -5.66 -27.05 13.03
C SER A 211 -4.48 -26.10 13.08
N THR A 212 -3.86 -25.78 11.93
CA THR A 212 -2.77 -24.80 11.86
C THR A 212 -3.27 -23.43 12.28
N TYR A 213 -4.45 -23.00 11.80
CA TYR A 213 -5.03 -21.71 12.21
C TYR A 213 -5.21 -21.64 13.73
N ARG A 214 -5.81 -22.66 14.35
CA ARG A 214 -6.04 -22.69 15.79
C ARG A 214 -4.74 -22.63 16.58
N ALA A 215 -3.73 -23.40 16.17
CA ALA A 215 -2.42 -23.41 16.81
C ALA A 215 -1.68 -22.07 16.66
N LEU A 216 -1.74 -21.48 15.46
CA LEU A 216 -1.01 -20.25 15.13
C LEU A 216 -1.68 -18.99 15.69
N ARG A 217 -3.02 -18.90 15.61
CA ARG A 217 -3.83 -17.71 15.91
C ARG A 217 -4.45 -17.75 17.31
N GLY A 218 -4.41 -18.90 17.98
CA GLY A 218 -4.88 -19.10 19.35
C GLY A 218 -6.40 -19.22 19.49
N ARG A 219 -7.15 -19.39 18.39
CA ARG A 219 -8.61 -19.53 18.41
C ARG A 219 -9.12 -20.40 17.26
N ASP A 220 -10.20 -21.14 17.51
CA ASP A 220 -10.87 -21.99 16.53
C ASP A 220 -11.90 -21.19 15.71
N SER A 221 -11.42 -20.32 14.81
CA SER A 221 -12.26 -19.40 14.02
C SER A 221 -11.98 -19.48 12.51
N TYR A 222 -11.28 -20.51 12.04
CA TYR A 222 -10.85 -20.62 10.64
C TYR A 222 -12.01 -20.50 9.65
N LEU A 223 -13.05 -21.32 9.82
CA LEU A 223 -14.21 -21.32 8.91
C LEU A 223 -14.99 -20.01 8.97
N GLN A 224 -15.14 -19.44 10.17
CA GLN A 224 -15.78 -18.13 10.37
C GLN A 224 -15.03 -17.01 9.62
N VAL A 225 -13.70 -17.03 9.68
CA VAL A 225 -12.85 -16.08 8.95
C VAL A 225 -13.05 -16.25 7.44
N LEU A 226 -13.00 -17.48 6.90
CA LEU A 226 -13.24 -17.70 5.47
C LEU A 226 -14.63 -17.23 5.02
N GLU A 227 -15.67 -17.45 5.84
CA GLU A 227 -17.02 -16.95 5.59
C GLU A 227 -17.06 -15.42 5.53
N ASN A 228 -16.48 -14.73 6.51
CA ASN A 228 -16.44 -13.28 6.53
C ASN A 228 -15.64 -12.70 5.36
N LEU A 229 -14.50 -13.32 5.03
CA LEU A 229 -13.72 -12.96 3.86
C LEU A 229 -14.54 -13.11 2.60
N SER A 230 -15.40 -14.13 2.47
CA SER A 230 -16.25 -14.30 1.28
C SER A 230 -17.19 -13.12 1.07
N ARG A 231 -17.69 -12.54 2.18
CA ARG A 231 -18.55 -11.36 2.16
C ARG A 231 -17.75 -10.11 1.76
N TYR A 232 -16.54 -9.93 2.28
CA TYR A 232 -15.67 -8.84 1.85
C TYR A 232 -15.21 -8.98 0.39
N ALA A 233 -14.98 -10.20 -0.10
CA ALA A 233 -14.66 -10.45 -1.51
C ALA A 233 -15.82 -10.06 -2.43
N VAL A 234 -17.08 -10.26 -1.99
CA VAL A 234 -18.27 -9.77 -2.69
C VAL A 234 -18.28 -8.23 -2.73
N ALA A 235 -17.97 -7.54 -1.63
CA ALA A 235 -17.85 -6.09 -1.66
C ALA A 235 -16.79 -5.62 -2.65
N GLY A 236 -15.58 -6.21 -2.60
CA GLY A 236 -14.49 -5.86 -3.52
C GLY A 236 -14.79 -6.19 -4.98
N SER A 237 -15.64 -7.18 -5.27
CA SER A 237 -16.06 -7.51 -6.64
C SER A 237 -16.90 -6.41 -7.32
N LYS A 238 -17.39 -5.42 -6.55
CA LYS A 238 -18.03 -4.21 -7.09
C LYS A 238 -17.02 -3.25 -7.74
N GLY A 239 -15.72 -3.50 -7.61
CA GLY A 239 -14.66 -2.84 -8.39
C GLY A 239 -14.10 -1.54 -7.79
N LYS A 240 -14.52 -1.13 -6.58
CA LYS A 240 -14.08 0.14 -5.95
C LYS A 240 -12.98 -0.07 -4.90
N GLY A 241 -13.20 -0.97 -3.94
CA GLY A 241 -12.19 -1.45 -2.99
C GLY A 241 -11.74 -2.89 -3.31
N MET A 242 -10.81 -3.42 -2.52
CA MET A 242 -10.29 -4.78 -2.69
C MET A 242 -10.17 -5.53 -1.37
N LEU A 243 -10.53 -6.81 -1.36
CA LEU A 243 -10.08 -7.73 -0.32
C LEU A 243 -8.69 -8.27 -0.69
N ALA A 244 -7.76 -8.19 0.27
CA ALA A 244 -6.49 -8.88 0.24
C ALA A 244 -6.47 -10.00 1.30
N ALA A 245 -6.38 -11.25 0.87
CA ALA A 245 -6.12 -12.36 1.77
C ALA A 245 -4.62 -12.57 1.91
N LYS A 246 -4.10 -12.53 3.13
CA LYS A 246 -2.67 -12.49 3.42
C LYS A 246 -2.19 -13.79 4.06
N TYR A 247 -0.98 -14.18 3.69
CA TYR A 247 -0.25 -15.30 4.25
C TYR A 247 1.11 -14.83 4.76
N ILE A 248 1.31 -14.91 6.08
CA ILE A 248 2.59 -14.69 6.74
C ILE A 248 3.25 -16.05 6.96
N PHE A 249 4.37 -16.31 6.29
CA PHE A 249 5.16 -17.52 6.53
C PHE A 249 5.88 -17.43 7.89
N CYS A 250 5.54 -18.37 8.76
CA CYS A 250 6.05 -18.57 10.11
C CYS A 250 6.66 -19.97 10.23
N GLU A 251 7.26 -20.31 11.38
CA GLU A 251 7.89 -21.62 11.58
C GLU A 251 6.92 -22.82 11.63
N SER A 252 5.62 -22.57 11.70
CA SER A 252 4.60 -23.60 11.96
C SER A 252 3.54 -23.72 10.86
N ASN A 253 3.69 -23.03 9.72
CA ASN A 253 2.69 -23.00 8.65
C ASN A 253 3.29 -23.12 7.23
N TYR A 254 4.45 -23.76 7.08
CA TYR A 254 5.11 -23.94 5.77
C TYR A 254 4.96 -25.36 5.19
N GLY A 255 4.14 -26.22 5.82
CA GLY A 255 3.88 -27.58 5.35
C GLY A 255 3.03 -27.64 4.08
N ASP A 256 3.12 -28.74 3.34
CA ASP A 256 2.42 -28.89 2.05
C ASP A 256 0.89 -28.82 2.21
N ASP A 257 0.33 -29.31 3.33
CA ASP A 257 -1.10 -29.21 3.64
C ASP A 257 -1.57 -27.74 3.78
N ASP A 258 -0.75 -26.90 4.42
CA ASP A 258 -1.06 -25.48 4.57
C ASP A 258 -0.93 -24.73 3.25
N ILE A 259 0.09 -25.06 2.45
CA ILE A 259 0.29 -24.46 1.12
C ILE A 259 -0.90 -24.80 0.21
N ALA A 260 -1.23 -26.09 0.07
CA ALA A 260 -2.32 -26.54 -0.78
C ALA A 260 -3.68 -26.05 -0.26
N GLY A 261 -3.93 -26.20 1.05
CA GLY A 261 -5.16 -25.78 1.69
C GLY A 261 -5.43 -24.29 1.53
N PHE A 262 -4.41 -23.44 1.73
CA PHE A 262 -4.55 -22.01 1.53
C PHE A 262 -4.78 -21.66 0.06
N ALA A 263 -4.00 -22.24 -0.87
CA ALA A 263 -4.18 -21.98 -2.30
C ALA A 263 -5.60 -22.31 -2.77
N TYR A 264 -6.14 -23.47 -2.40
CA TYR A 264 -7.49 -23.87 -2.77
C TYR A 264 -8.57 -23.05 -2.06
N ALA A 265 -8.35 -22.64 -0.81
CA ALA A 265 -9.23 -21.69 -0.13
C ALA A 265 -9.28 -20.35 -0.89
N MET A 266 -8.15 -19.85 -1.41
CA MET A 266 -8.11 -18.60 -2.19
C MET A 266 -8.80 -18.74 -3.54
N LEU A 267 -8.70 -19.91 -4.18
CA LEU A 267 -9.41 -20.19 -5.42
C LEU A 267 -10.93 -20.25 -5.22
N ALA A 268 -11.40 -20.76 -4.08
CA ALA A 268 -12.83 -20.75 -3.73
C ALA A 268 -13.30 -19.35 -3.31
N LEU A 269 -12.50 -18.66 -2.51
CA LEU A 269 -12.82 -17.34 -1.96
C LEU A 269 -12.79 -16.24 -3.02
N ARG A 270 -11.84 -16.32 -3.97
CA ARG A 270 -11.50 -15.31 -4.99
C ARG A 270 -11.38 -13.89 -4.41
N PRO A 271 -10.44 -13.64 -3.49
CA PRO A 271 -10.12 -12.27 -3.09
C PRO A 271 -9.56 -11.50 -4.29
N GLN A 272 -9.66 -10.18 -4.28
CA GLN A 272 -9.06 -9.36 -5.34
C GLN A 272 -7.53 -9.47 -5.33
N GLN A 273 -6.93 -9.72 -4.17
CA GLN A 273 -5.49 -9.95 -4.05
C GLN A 273 -5.17 -11.07 -3.05
N VAL A 274 -4.09 -11.80 -3.32
CA VAL A 274 -3.46 -12.71 -2.35
C VAL A 274 -2.09 -12.14 -2.00
N TRP A 275 -1.85 -11.85 -0.73
CA TRP A 275 -0.62 -11.20 -0.26
C TRP A 275 0.27 -12.21 0.44
N LEU A 276 1.52 -12.33 0.00
CA LEU A 276 2.48 -13.24 0.59
C LEU A 276 3.60 -12.44 1.29
N THR A 277 3.95 -12.83 2.51
CA THR A 277 5.02 -12.19 3.29
C THR A 277 5.60 -13.11 4.35
N PHE A 278 6.60 -12.64 5.10
CA PHE A 278 7.22 -13.37 6.20
C PHE A 278 6.87 -12.75 7.55
N ASP A 279 7.06 -13.52 8.61
CA ASP A 279 7.16 -12.95 9.95
C ASP A 279 8.35 -11.98 10.02
N PHE A 280 8.05 -10.74 10.36
CA PHE A 280 9.05 -9.67 10.50
C PHE A 280 9.76 -9.70 11.86
N ALA A 281 9.25 -10.45 12.85
CA ALA A 281 9.80 -10.45 14.21
C ALA A 281 11.32 -10.69 14.26
N PRO A 282 11.92 -11.61 13.48
CA PRO A 282 13.38 -11.78 13.46
C PRO A 282 14.13 -10.50 13.09
N MET A 283 13.60 -9.69 12.18
CA MET A 283 14.23 -8.42 11.80
C MET A 283 14.14 -7.39 12.91
N PHE A 284 12.98 -7.26 13.57
CA PHE A 284 12.81 -6.38 14.73
C PHE A 284 13.74 -6.76 15.88
N LEU A 285 13.95 -8.06 16.08
CA LEU A 285 14.82 -8.59 17.13
C LEU A 285 16.31 -8.56 16.76
N ARG A 286 16.69 -7.95 15.62
CA ARG A 286 18.05 -7.93 15.07
C ARG A 286 18.64 -9.34 14.88
N GLN A 287 17.79 -10.30 14.56
CA GLN A 287 18.11 -11.68 14.22
C GLN A 287 18.03 -11.89 12.69
N ALA A 288 18.63 -10.97 11.93
CA ALA A 288 18.58 -10.99 10.47
C ALA A 288 19.26 -12.23 9.84
N ASP A 289 20.19 -12.85 10.57
CA ASP A 289 20.89 -14.07 10.16
C ASP A 289 20.10 -15.36 10.43
N ARG A 290 18.87 -15.26 10.93
CA ARG A 290 18.01 -16.44 11.15
C ARG A 290 17.80 -17.18 9.84
N ASP A 291 17.96 -18.50 9.88
CA ASP A 291 17.66 -19.33 8.72
C ASP A 291 16.16 -19.27 8.40
N CYS A 292 15.85 -18.70 7.24
CA CYS A 292 14.51 -18.60 6.68
C CYS A 292 14.35 -19.46 5.41
N ALA A 293 15.30 -20.36 5.13
CA ALA A 293 15.24 -21.21 3.95
C ALA A 293 13.93 -22.04 3.86
N PRO A 294 13.44 -22.69 4.94
CA PRO A 294 12.17 -23.43 4.86
C PRO A 294 10.98 -22.56 4.44
N GLN A 295 10.89 -21.35 4.99
CA GLN A 295 9.84 -20.40 4.67
C GLN A 295 9.98 -19.86 3.24
N ILE A 296 11.22 -19.61 2.76
CA ILE A 296 11.48 -19.18 1.38
C ILE A 296 11.02 -20.25 0.37
N GLU A 297 11.34 -21.51 0.65
CA GLU A 297 10.96 -22.62 -0.21
C GLU A 297 9.42 -22.80 -0.24
N ALA A 298 8.76 -22.70 0.92
CA ALA A 298 7.30 -22.72 1.00
C ALA A 298 6.63 -21.52 0.32
N TYR A 299 7.23 -20.32 0.42
CA TYR A 299 6.79 -19.14 -0.31
C TYR A 299 6.80 -19.41 -1.81
N ALA A 300 7.93 -19.89 -2.34
CA ALA A 300 8.06 -20.16 -3.77
C ALA A 300 7.04 -21.20 -4.25
N LYS A 301 6.84 -22.28 -3.49
CA LYS A 301 5.82 -23.30 -3.76
C LYS A 301 4.40 -22.70 -3.81
N LEU A 302 3.99 -21.96 -2.77
CA LEU A 302 2.66 -21.35 -2.73
C LEU A 302 2.45 -20.34 -3.85
N TYR A 303 3.47 -19.51 -4.12
CA TYR A 303 3.43 -18.53 -5.20
C TYR A 303 3.18 -19.20 -6.55
N LEU A 304 3.97 -20.22 -6.88
CA LEU A 304 3.84 -20.95 -8.14
C LEU A 304 2.54 -21.75 -8.22
N LEU A 305 2.07 -22.32 -7.12
CA LEU A 305 0.79 -23.02 -7.08
C LEU A 305 -0.37 -22.07 -7.39
N LEU A 306 -0.41 -20.89 -6.77
CA LEU A 306 -1.42 -19.88 -7.06
C LEU A 306 -1.37 -19.45 -8.54
N ARG A 307 -0.17 -19.20 -9.09
CA ARG A 307 0.01 -18.84 -10.51
C ARG A 307 -0.41 -19.95 -11.46
N LYS A 308 -0.12 -21.21 -11.13
CA LYS A 308 -0.57 -22.38 -11.89
C LYS A 308 -2.09 -22.37 -12.07
N HIS A 309 -2.83 -21.88 -11.06
CA HIS A 309 -4.29 -21.74 -11.10
C HIS A 309 -4.79 -20.34 -11.50
N GLY A 310 -3.94 -19.50 -12.07
CA GLY A 310 -4.31 -18.19 -12.61
C GLY A 310 -4.55 -17.09 -11.57
N LEU A 311 -4.11 -17.28 -10.33
CA LEU A 311 -4.05 -16.22 -9.32
C LEU A 311 -2.63 -15.66 -9.27
N GLU A 312 -2.47 -14.37 -9.54
CA GLU A 312 -1.17 -13.69 -9.42
C GLU A 312 -0.99 -13.16 -7.99
N PRO A 313 -0.14 -13.76 -7.14
CA PRO A 313 0.02 -13.33 -5.77
C PRO A 313 0.91 -12.08 -5.68
N PHE A 314 0.58 -11.21 -4.73
CA PHE A 314 1.32 -9.99 -4.45
C PHE A 314 2.45 -10.24 -3.44
N HIS A 315 3.66 -9.80 -3.78
CA HIS A 315 4.82 -9.82 -2.89
C HIS A 315 4.77 -8.70 -1.85
N TYR A 316 3.89 -8.80 -0.85
CA TYR A 316 3.77 -7.80 0.20
C TYR A 316 5.10 -7.58 0.95
N TYR A 317 5.92 -8.63 1.10
CA TYR A 317 7.27 -8.52 1.67
C TYR A 317 8.16 -7.50 0.95
N LYS A 318 8.12 -7.47 -0.39
CA LYS A 318 8.91 -6.55 -1.21
C LYS A 318 8.61 -5.11 -0.80
N GLU A 319 7.33 -4.78 -0.73
CA GLU A 319 6.84 -3.41 -0.54
C GLU A 319 6.89 -2.94 0.92
N ALA A 320 6.72 -3.88 1.86
CA ALA A 320 6.73 -3.57 3.28
C ALA A 320 8.14 -3.43 3.86
N ILE A 321 9.11 -4.22 3.37
CA ILE A 321 10.45 -4.33 3.96
C ILE A 321 11.57 -4.15 2.93
N ALA A 322 11.52 -4.83 1.79
CA ALA A 322 12.66 -4.85 0.86
C ALA A 322 12.93 -3.47 0.20
N THR A 323 11.92 -2.61 0.14
CA THR A 323 12.05 -1.22 -0.31
C THR A 323 12.64 -0.29 0.75
N VAL A 324 12.71 -0.70 2.02
CA VAL A 324 13.12 0.17 3.13
C VAL A 324 14.38 -0.30 3.86
N SER A 325 14.74 -1.60 3.77
CA SER A 325 15.89 -2.23 4.44
C SER A 325 16.71 -3.12 3.48
N GLN A 326 18.03 -3.11 3.65
CA GLN A 326 18.96 -3.93 2.86
C GLN A 326 18.85 -5.43 3.18
N GLU A 327 18.64 -5.77 4.45
CA GLU A 327 18.39 -7.14 4.89
C GLU A 327 17.11 -7.68 4.23
N GLY A 328 16.07 -6.84 4.19
CA GLY A 328 14.84 -7.09 3.46
C GLY A 328 15.10 -7.43 1.99
N LYS A 329 15.89 -6.60 1.32
CA LYS A 329 16.27 -6.79 -0.08
C LYS A 329 16.98 -8.12 -0.32
N LYS A 330 17.96 -8.48 0.52
CA LYS A 330 18.68 -9.76 0.41
C LYS A 330 17.76 -10.98 0.53
N ILE A 331 16.79 -10.94 1.45
CA ILE A 331 15.80 -12.03 1.59
C ILE A 331 14.90 -12.09 0.34
N MET A 332 14.49 -10.94 -0.19
CA MET A 332 13.69 -10.87 -1.41
C MET A 332 14.44 -11.46 -2.61
N ASP A 333 15.73 -11.17 -2.79
CA ASP A 333 16.54 -11.71 -3.88
C ASP A 333 16.67 -13.24 -3.79
N ARG A 334 16.84 -13.79 -2.58
CA ARG A 334 16.84 -15.25 -2.33
C ARG A 334 15.49 -15.88 -2.68
N LEU A 335 14.39 -15.20 -2.37
CA LEU A 335 13.04 -15.64 -2.68
C LEU A 335 12.77 -15.66 -4.18
N LEU A 336 13.13 -14.59 -4.90
CA LEU A 336 12.99 -14.55 -6.36
C LEU A 336 13.81 -15.66 -7.01
N SER A 337 15.04 -15.87 -6.53
CA SER A 337 15.87 -16.99 -6.96
C SER A 337 15.22 -18.36 -6.70
N ALA A 338 14.50 -18.53 -5.58
CA ALA A 338 13.77 -19.77 -5.29
C ALA A 338 12.57 -19.96 -6.22
N ILE A 339 11.82 -18.90 -6.50
CA ILE A 339 10.71 -18.93 -7.48
C ILE A 339 11.24 -19.32 -8.86
N ASP A 340 12.34 -18.74 -9.31
CA ASP A 340 12.93 -19.06 -10.61
C ASP A 340 13.38 -20.52 -10.68
N ARG A 341 14.07 -21.01 -9.63
CA ARG A 341 14.48 -22.42 -9.53
C ARG A 341 13.28 -23.37 -9.69
N HIS A 342 12.22 -23.17 -8.91
CA HIS A 342 11.03 -24.04 -8.95
C HIS A 342 10.18 -23.84 -10.20
N GLY A 343 10.14 -22.62 -10.73
CA GLY A 343 9.33 -22.25 -11.90
C GLY A 343 9.70 -23.02 -13.16
N THR A 344 10.97 -23.44 -13.29
CA THR A 344 11.42 -24.29 -14.40
C THR A 344 10.75 -25.68 -14.44
N THR A 345 10.19 -26.13 -13.32
CA THR A 345 9.60 -27.48 -13.17
C THR A 345 8.07 -27.49 -13.10
N VAL A 346 7.44 -26.32 -12.91
CA VAL A 346 5.99 -26.19 -12.75
C VAL A 346 5.39 -25.68 -14.06
N PRO A 347 4.59 -26.49 -14.80
CA PRO A 347 3.88 -26.00 -15.98
C PRO A 347 2.82 -24.97 -15.55
N LEU A 348 3.13 -23.69 -15.73
CA LEU A 348 2.19 -22.60 -15.49
C LEU A 348 1.05 -22.63 -16.51
N GLY A 349 -0.15 -22.25 -16.09
CA GLY A 349 -1.34 -22.28 -16.95
C GLY A 349 -1.91 -23.67 -17.22
N ASN A 350 -1.42 -24.71 -16.53
CA ASN A 350 -1.99 -26.06 -16.54
C ASN A 350 -2.58 -26.40 -15.15
N PRO A 351 -3.79 -25.90 -14.83
CA PRO A 351 -4.37 -26.02 -13.50
C PRO A 351 -4.82 -27.45 -13.16
N ASP A 352 -4.53 -27.92 -11.94
CA ASP A 352 -5.09 -29.19 -11.43
C ASP A 352 -6.60 -29.09 -11.12
N LEU A 353 -7.06 -27.86 -10.88
CA LEU A 353 -8.41 -27.50 -10.48
C LEU A 353 -8.77 -26.19 -11.16
N VAL A 354 -9.85 -26.21 -11.94
CA VAL A 354 -10.40 -25.02 -12.59
C VAL A 354 -11.67 -24.62 -11.87
N LEU A 355 -11.59 -23.54 -11.08
CA LEU A 355 -12.77 -22.84 -10.60
C LEU A 355 -13.02 -21.67 -11.55
N ARG A 356 -14.11 -21.66 -12.32
CA ARG A 356 -14.46 -20.49 -13.12
C ARG A 356 -14.72 -19.31 -12.21
N ASP A 357 -14.26 -18.12 -12.60
CA ASP A 357 -14.66 -16.91 -11.88
C ASP A 357 -16.17 -16.75 -12.05
N PHE A 358 -16.90 -16.81 -10.94
CA PHE A 358 -18.35 -16.65 -10.90
C PHE A 358 -18.75 -15.19 -10.61
N ARG A 359 -17.77 -14.31 -10.37
CA ARG A 359 -17.98 -12.88 -10.09
C ARG A 359 -17.66 -11.99 -11.28
N SER A 360 -16.93 -12.47 -12.28
CA SER A 360 -16.64 -11.73 -13.51
C SER A 360 -16.88 -12.59 -14.75
N GLY A 361 -17.49 -12.01 -15.80
CA GLY A 361 -17.69 -12.70 -17.09
C GLY A 361 -16.39 -12.76 -17.89
N ASP A 362 -16.30 -13.69 -18.84
CA ASP A 362 -15.17 -13.83 -19.77
C ASP A 362 -14.80 -12.48 -20.41
N GLN A 363 -13.50 -12.16 -20.44
CA GLN A 363 -13.02 -10.86 -20.93
C GLN A 363 -12.06 -11.04 -22.10
N PRO A 364 -12.13 -10.17 -23.12
CA PRO A 364 -11.28 -10.26 -24.30
C PRO A 364 -9.81 -10.03 -23.95
N GLU A 365 -8.93 -10.73 -24.68
CA GLU A 365 -7.50 -10.46 -24.69
C GLU A 365 -7.24 -9.04 -25.21
N GLN A 366 -6.31 -8.33 -24.59
CA GLN A 366 -5.87 -7.00 -25.00
C GLN A 366 -4.56 -7.07 -25.75
N GLY A 367 -4.43 -6.24 -26.79
CA GLY A 367 -3.15 -5.94 -27.42
C GLY A 367 -2.27 -5.07 -26.53
N GLU A 368 -0.95 -5.19 -26.72
CA GLU A 368 0.05 -4.35 -26.04
C GLU A 368 -0.01 -2.90 -26.57
N PRO A 369 0.03 -1.86 -25.71
CA PRO A 369 0.04 -0.47 -26.15
C PRO A 369 1.38 -0.07 -26.81
N GLU A 370 1.39 1.06 -27.51
CA GLU A 370 2.63 1.71 -27.94
C GLU A 370 3.47 2.12 -26.72
N ARG A 371 4.79 2.26 -26.85
CA ARG A 371 5.67 2.64 -25.74
C ARG A 371 6.36 3.98 -25.97
N PHE A 372 6.60 4.77 -24.94
CA PHE A 372 7.30 6.05 -25.07
C PHE A 372 8.46 6.22 -24.09
N THR A 373 9.47 7.02 -24.46
CA THR A 373 10.58 7.43 -23.60
C THR A 373 10.52 8.93 -23.35
N CYS A 374 11.06 9.37 -22.22
CA CYS A 374 11.38 10.78 -21.96
C CYS A 374 12.88 11.01 -22.21
N ASP A 375 13.22 12.16 -22.77
CA ASP A 375 14.61 12.59 -23.06
C ASP A 375 15.46 11.65 -23.95
N PRO A 376 15.29 11.69 -25.30
CA PRO A 376 14.32 12.49 -26.03
C PRO A 376 12.92 11.87 -26.01
N LEU A 377 11.89 12.71 -26.18
CA LEU A 377 10.51 12.24 -26.34
C LEU A 377 10.35 11.46 -27.65
N SER A 378 10.11 10.15 -27.53
CA SER A 378 10.00 9.25 -28.68
C SER A 378 8.94 8.17 -28.44
N LEU A 379 8.36 7.67 -29.51
CA LEU A 379 7.32 6.65 -29.52
C LEU A 379 7.82 5.41 -30.27
N THR A 380 7.65 4.25 -29.64
CA THR A 380 7.81 2.93 -30.22
C THR A 380 6.42 2.41 -30.58
N THR A 381 6.16 2.38 -31.88
CA THR A 381 4.92 1.89 -32.49
C THR A 381 4.77 0.37 -32.34
N HIS A 382 3.60 -0.19 -32.61
CA HIS A 382 3.33 -1.63 -32.50
C HIS A 382 4.27 -2.50 -33.37
N ASP A 383 4.78 -1.93 -34.46
CA ASP A 383 5.77 -2.50 -35.39
C ASP A 383 7.22 -2.36 -34.89
N GLY A 384 7.43 -1.86 -33.67
CA GLY A 384 8.73 -1.75 -33.01
C GLY A 384 9.58 -0.58 -33.51
N LYS A 385 9.03 0.28 -34.38
CA LYS A 385 9.75 1.42 -34.93
C LYS A 385 9.74 2.59 -33.95
N LEU A 386 10.94 3.08 -33.63
CA LEU A 386 11.15 4.28 -32.83
C LEU A 386 11.04 5.53 -33.70
N THR A 387 10.18 6.47 -33.31
CA THR A 387 9.99 7.74 -34.00
C THR A 387 10.00 8.92 -33.03
N PRO A 388 10.59 10.07 -33.40
CA PRO A 388 10.41 11.31 -32.64
C PRO A 388 8.92 11.61 -32.45
N TRP A 389 8.53 11.99 -31.24
CA TRP A 389 7.13 12.19 -30.90
C TRP A 389 6.93 13.58 -30.28
N SER A 390 5.83 14.24 -30.65
CA SER A 390 5.47 15.56 -30.13
C SER A 390 4.06 15.51 -29.53
N LEU A 391 3.95 16.05 -28.33
CA LEU A 391 2.68 16.22 -27.61
C LEU A 391 2.20 17.67 -27.62
N GLU A 392 2.89 18.56 -28.35
CA GLU A 392 2.53 19.98 -28.40
C GLU A 392 1.10 20.18 -28.90
N GLY A 393 0.29 20.89 -28.11
CA GLY A 393 -1.12 21.15 -28.41
C GLY A 393 -2.04 19.92 -28.30
N LYS A 394 -1.53 18.75 -27.91
CA LYS A 394 -2.35 17.57 -27.64
C LYS A 394 -2.94 17.64 -26.24
N ARG A 395 -4.18 17.22 -26.10
CA ARG A 395 -4.88 17.04 -24.82
C ARG A 395 -4.47 15.72 -24.21
N VAL A 396 -3.72 15.76 -23.11
CA VAL A 396 -3.09 14.58 -22.53
C VAL A 396 -3.65 14.25 -21.14
N LEU A 397 -4.05 12.99 -20.97
CA LEU A 397 -4.38 12.39 -19.67
C LEU A 397 -3.21 11.54 -19.15
N LEU A 398 -2.97 11.62 -17.85
CA LEU A 398 -1.97 10.82 -17.15
C LEU A 398 -2.62 9.71 -16.32
N VAL A 399 -2.13 8.47 -16.43
CA VAL A 399 -2.74 7.30 -15.77
C VAL A 399 -1.69 6.38 -15.14
N PRO A 400 -1.85 5.92 -13.89
CA PRO A 400 -2.82 6.37 -12.88
C PRO A 400 -2.33 7.62 -12.14
N ALA A 401 -3.16 8.28 -11.33
CA ALA A 401 -2.73 9.37 -10.44
C ALA A 401 -1.75 8.85 -9.36
N CYS A 402 -0.45 8.95 -9.65
CA CYS A 402 0.59 8.47 -8.75
C CYS A 402 1.84 9.38 -8.80
N PRO A 403 2.78 9.25 -7.85
CA PRO A 403 4.02 10.04 -7.88
C PRO A 403 4.84 9.86 -9.17
N ALA A 404 4.77 8.67 -9.81
CA ALA A 404 5.48 8.40 -11.06
C ALA A 404 4.92 9.20 -12.25
N THR A 405 3.59 9.26 -12.40
CA THR A 405 2.97 10.12 -13.41
C THR A 405 3.14 11.60 -13.08
N GLN A 406 3.09 11.97 -11.79
CA GLN A 406 3.34 13.34 -11.38
C GLN A 406 4.75 13.79 -11.78
N LYS A 407 5.76 12.92 -11.63
CA LYS A 407 7.14 13.20 -12.01
C LYS A 407 7.32 13.44 -13.52
N LEU A 408 6.46 12.88 -14.37
CA LEU A 408 6.50 13.17 -15.80
C LEU A 408 6.30 14.67 -16.08
N LEU A 409 5.52 15.37 -15.25
CA LEU A 409 5.28 16.81 -15.42
C LEU A 409 6.54 17.67 -15.22
N SER A 410 7.65 17.11 -14.75
CA SER A 410 8.94 17.81 -14.68
C SER A 410 9.71 17.78 -16.01
N ASP A 411 9.33 16.92 -16.95
CA ASP A 411 9.96 16.83 -18.28
C ASP A 411 9.47 17.98 -19.19
N ARG A 412 10.42 18.64 -19.87
CA ARG A 412 10.14 19.84 -20.67
C ARG A 412 9.31 19.56 -21.93
N GLU A 413 9.51 18.42 -22.57
CA GLU A 413 8.76 18.07 -23.79
C GLU A 413 7.34 17.64 -23.44
N ILE A 414 7.21 16.93 -22.32
CA ILE A 414 5.94 16.61 -21.69
C ILE A 414 5.21 17.95 -21.39
N GLN A 415 5.82 18.90 -20.66
CA GLN A 415 5.19 20.19 -20.32
C GLN A 415 4.58 21.00 -21.48
N ARG A 416 4.95 20.74 -22.75
CA ARG A 416 4.36 21.39 -23.93
C ARG A 416 2.95 20.89 -24.30
N ALA A 417 2.49 19.80 -23.69
CA ALA A 417 1.15 19.28 -23.87
C ALA A 417 0.08 20.09 -23.11
N ASP A 418 -1.18 20.00 -23.56
CA ASP A 418 -2.34 20.47 -22.80
C ASP A 418 -2.76 19.39 -21.77
N TRP A 419 -2.25 19.50 -20.55
CA TRP A 419 -2.55 18.60 -19.45
C TRP A 419 -3.99 18.77 -18.96
N ILE A 420 -4.86 17.82 -19.29
CA ILE A 420 -6.29 17.93 -18.95
C ILE A 420 -6.65 17.25 -17.61
N GLY A 421 -5.78 16.36 -17.12
CA GLY A 421 -5.88 15.79 -15.77
C GLY A 421 -5.25 14.41 -15.62
N PHE A 422 -5.61 13.76 -14.53
CA PHE A 422 -5.17 12.42 -14.16
C PHE A 422 -6.36 11.47 -14.11
N ILE A 423 -6.11 10.16 -14.18
CA ILE A 423 -7.14 9.13 -13.96
C ILE A 423 -6.76 8.26 -12.77
N ASP A 424 -7.71 7.95 -11.89
CA ASP A 424 -7.55 6.95 -10.83
C ASP A 424 -8.83 6.13 -10.66
N ARG A 425 -8.67 4.83 -10.39
CA ARG A 425 -9.81 3.93 -10.15
C ARG A 425 -10.50 4.21 -8.81
N ASN A 426 -9.77 4.75 -7.83
CA ASN A 426 -10.27 4.90 -6.48
C ASN A 426 -11.21 6.12 -6.40
N PRO A 427 -12.49 5.94 -6.08
CA PRO A 427 -13.47 7.03 -6.00
C PRO A 427 -13.07 8.15 -5.02
N ILE A 428 -12.32 7.83 -3.96
CA ILE A 428 -11.82 8.82 -2.99
C ILE A 428 -10.81 9.79 -3.63
N GLN A 429 -10.07 9.36 -4.65
CA GLN A 429 -9.13 10.22 -5.36
C GLN A 429 -9.83 11.12 -6.39
N GLN A 430 -10.98 10.69 -6.90
CA GLN A 430 -11.70 11.41 -7.95
C GLN A 430 -12.20 12.78 -7.47
N GLY A 431 -12.11 13.77 -8.34
CA GLY A 431 -12.43 15.17 -8.07
C GLY A 431 -11.44 15.88 -7.14
N LYS A 432 -10.32 15.26 -6.73
CA LYS A 432 -9.20 15.99 -6.12
C LYS A 432 -8.38 16.70 -7.19
N THR A 433 -7.57 17.65 -6.75
CA THR A 433 -6.63 18.38 -7.61
C THR A 433 -5.19 17.95 -7.32
N LEU A 434 -4.44 17.64 -8.36
CA LEU A 434 -3.00 17.38 -8.37
C LEU A 434 -2.34 18.34 -9.35
N ASP A 435 -1.41 19.17 -8.87
CA ASP A 435 -0.73 20.22 -9.67
C ASP A 435 -1.70 21.10 -10.49
N GLY A 436 -2.82 21.48 -9.87
CA GLY A 436 -3.85 22.32 -10.48
C GLY A 436 -4.80 21.58 -11.43
N ARG A 437 -4.68 20.26 -11.61
CA ARG A 437 -5.52 19.46 -12.51
C ARG A 437 -6.34 18.42 -11.76
N THR A 438 -7.53 18.13 -12.27
CA THR A 438 -8.47 17.17 -11.65
C THR A 438 -8.02 15.73 -11.86
N ILE A 439 -8.29 14.88 -10.85
CA ILE A 439 -8.24 13.42 -10.97
C ILE A 439 -9.65 12.92 -11.32
N TYR A 440 -9.82 12.22 -12.44
CA TYR A 440 -11.09 11.66 -12.90
C TYR A 440 -11.15 10.13 -12.73
N GLY A 441 -12.34 9.56 -12.89
CA GLY A 441 -12.54 8.12 -13.02
C GLY A 441 -12.26 7.62 -14.44
N TYR A 442 -12.15 6.30 -14.61
CA TYR A 442 -11.97 5.71 -15.95
C TYR A 442 -13.21 5.94 -16.82
N GLU A 443 -14.39 5.94 -16.21
CA GLU A 443 -15.69 6.24 -16.82
C GLU A 443 -15.79 7.65 -17.40
N ASP A 444 -14.95 8.58 -16.95
CA ASP A 444 -14.94 9.97 -17.41
C ASP A 444 -14.10 10.14 -18.70
N ILE A 445 -13.24 9.17 -19.05
CA ILE A 445 -12.32 9.26 -20.20
C ILE A 445 -13.02 9.72 -21.50
N PRO A 446 -14.20 9.17 -21.89
CA PRO A 446 -14.91 9.63 -23.09
C PRO A 446 -15.30 11.12 -23.03
N ALA A 447 -15.69 11.61 -21.85
CA ALA A 447 -16.20 12.96 -21.66
C ALA A 447 -15.08 14.01 -21.62
N VAL A 448 -13.89 13.64 -21.11
CA VAL A 448 -12.74 14.56 -21.07
C VAL A 448 -12.13 14.74 -22.48
N ALA A 449 -12.41 13.83 -23.42
CA ALA A 449 -11.99 13.92 -24.83
C ALA A 449 -10.47 14.15 -24.96
N ALA A 450 -9.68 13.19 -24.49
CA ALA A 450 -8.22 13.21 -24.60
C ALA A 450 -7.76 12.75 -25.99
N ASP A 451 -6.74 13.43 -26.52
CA ASP A 451 -6.05 12.99 -27.73
C ASP A 451 -5.09 11.84 -27.41
N VAL A 452 -4.44 11.91 -26.25
CA VAL A 452 -3.41 10.95 -25.82
C VAL A 452 -3.61 10.57 -24.35
N ILE A 453 -3.45 9.30 -24.04
CA ILE A 453 -3.38 8.76 -22.68
C ILE A 453 -1.97 8.23 -22.47
N LEU A 454 -1.22 8.84 -21.55
CA LEU A 454 0.09 8.36 -21.11
C LEU A 454 -0.09 7.51 -19.86
N VAL A 455 0.43 6.29 -19.92
CA VAL A 455 0.31 5.31 -18.83
C VAL A 455 1.69 5.09 -18.19
N VAL A 456 1.77 5.22 -16.88
CA VAL A 456 2.92 4.80 -16.07
C VAL A 456 2.41 3.80 -15.03
N PRO A 457 2.02 2.59 -15.46
CA PRO A 457 1.35 1.66 -14.57
C PRO A 457 2.38 1.09 -13.58
N PRO A 458 2.06 1.03 -12.28
CA PRO A 458 2.77 0.14 -11.39
C PRO A 458 2.67 -1.29 -11.94
N GLU A 459 3.79 -2.01 -12.05
CA GLU A 459 3.87 -3.36 -12.63
C GLU A 459 2.71 -4.27 -12.19
N LYS A 460 2.42 -4.26 -10.90
CA LYS A 460 1.35 -5.04 -10.24
C LYS A 460 -0.08 -4.70 -10.64
N HIS A 461 -0.32 -3.50 -11.17
CA HIS A 461 -1.65 -3.03 -11.59
C HIS A 461 -1.74 -2.84 -13.11
N ARG A 462 -0.66 -3.10 -13.85
CA ARG A 462 -0.57 -2.86 -15.30
C ARG A 462 -1.76 -3.46 -16.07
N SER A 463 -2.01 -4.76 -15.91
CA SER A 463 -3.09 -5.44 -16.64
C SER A 463 -4.46 -4.84 -16.31
N GLU A 464 -4.74 -4.53 -15.04
CA GLU A 464 -6.01 -3.94 -14.62
C GLU A 464 -6.20 -2.52 -15.18
N ILE A 465 -5.14 -1.71 -15.14
CA ILE A 465 -5.14 -0.34 -15.66
C ILE A 465 -5.40 -0.34 -17.16
N LEU A 466 -4.64 -1.12 -17.93
CA LEU A 466 -4.82 -1.21 -19.38
C LEU A 466 -6.22 -1.71 -19.74
N LYS A 467 -6.76 -2.69 -18.99
CA LYS A 467 -8.16 -3.17 -19.12
C LYS A 467 -9.17 -2.07 -18.90
N ALA A 468 -9.00 -1.27 -17.85
CA ALA A 468 -9.89 -0.17 -17.54
C ALA A 468 -9.83 0.93 -18.62
N ILE A 469 -8.64 1.24 -19.15
CA ILE A 469 -8.49 2.23 -20.22
C ILE A 469 -9.19 1.76 -21.49
N SER A 470 -8.93 0.55 -22.01
CA SER A 470 -9.53 0.15 -23.30
C SER A 470 -11.05 -0.01 -23.26
N ARG A 471 -11.65 -0.21 -22.08
CA ARG A 471 -13.12 -0.20 -21.96
C ARG A 471 -13.74 1.19 -22.10
N ASN A 472 -12.97 2.23 -21.79
CA ASN A 472 -13.47 3.58 -21.66
C ASN A 472 -12.81 4.56 -22.66
N MET A 473 -11.76 4.19 -23.38
CA MET A 473 -11.14 5.11 -24.35
C MET A 473 -12.03 5.27 -25.59
N GLY A 474 -12.07 6.50 -26.13
CA GLY A 474 -12.79 6.81 -27.36
C GLY A 474 -12.04 6.34 -28.61
N ALA A 475 -12.78 6.18 -29.72
CA ALA A 475 -12.17 5.91 -31.02
C ALA A 475 -11.25 7.07 -31.42
N GLY A 476 -9.97 6.77 -31.70
CA GLY A 476 -8.97 7.77 -32.12
C GLY A 476 -8.10 8.34 -31.00
N THR A 477 -8.33 7.98 -29.73
CA THR A 477 -7.41 8.32 -28.64
C THR A 477 -6.16 7.44 -28.72
N GLN A 478 -4.97 8.05 -28.70
CA GLN A 478 -3.71 7.33 -28.67
C GLN A 478 -3.38 6.86 -27.25
N LEU A 479 -2.93 5.61 -27.09
CA LEU A 479 -2.52 5.03 -25.82
C LEU A 479 -1.02 4.70 -25.86
N ALA A 480 -0.24 5.30 -24.96
CA ALA A 480 1.19 5.03 -24.86
C ALA A 480 1.62 4.74 -23.41
N GLU A 481 2.41 3.70 -23.22
CA GLU A 481 2.97 3.30 -21.92
C GLU A 481 4.44 3.73 -21.81
N LEU A 482 4.87 4.19 -20.63
CA LEU A 482 6.27 4.53 -20.40
C LEU A 482 7.16 3.27 -20.51
N ALA A 483 8.20 3.35 -21.34
CA ALA A 483 9.12 2.26 -21.65
C ALA A 483 10.07 1.90 -20.51
#